data_AF-A0A1V5HBD6-F1
#
_entry.id   AF-A0A1V5HBD6-F1
#
_cell.length_a   1.000
_cell.length_b   1.000
_cell.length_c   1.000
_cell.angle_alpha   90.00
_cell.angle_beta   90.00
_cell.angle_gamma   90.00
#
_symmetry.space_group_name_H-M   'P 1'
#
loop_
_entity.id
_entity.type
_entity.pdbx_description
1 polymer ?
#
loop_
_entity_poly.entity_id
_entity_poly.type
_entity_poly.pdbx_seq_one_letter_code
_entity_poly.pdbx_strand_id
1 'polypeptide(L)'
;MITDILYRCPSCGSFDWMDGSRCIACSATVNVISRTQVEISGERNTIAHWYRKILSFELPADDSRTILNSGRVILSREATEGVYRGFAGVVATRYTRAVSDEGSVCLKTDSLRFSGAKETLELPLEDIEAVTIESNTIILTSRAHGILFFDFLEESGKKWEDCIRRCLALFHAPRQIYEYYPRLRFEDGLRNRPARAKGHLDLNVPSKKWYALDTSLLLPVVRLIARPVIRALFSVDIKGLENIPKSGAAVLLSNHTSFMDSLILGVFPRRNIWFMAKNSEYKGKLLTWALRHARSFPVRRYTNDVQAVRNAIRVVRQGHILGIYPEGERTWDNSLLPFRDGTMRLVLALGMPVIPVGISGAYELMPRWTSSLKRSPVRIRIGPPVRFDHIPVPKQTHKDISEAARILQAHIISLATGESH
;
A
#
# COMPACT_ATOMS: atom_id res chain seq x y z
N MET A 1 -12.78 8.04 -11.06
CA MET A 1 -12.93 9.49 -11.32
C MET A 1 -12.24 10.30 -10.24
N ILE A 2 -12.04 11.62 -10.45
CA ILE A 2 -11.59 12.54 -9.40
C ILE A 2 -12.42 12.43 -8.12
N THR A 3 -13.71 12.12 -8.25
CA THR A 3 -14.67 11.86 -7.19
C THR A 3 -14.35 10.63 -6.33
N ASP A 4 -13.55 9.68 -6.82
CA ASP A 4 -13.10 8.54 -6.00
C ASP A 4 -12.08 8.95 -4.93
N ILE A 5 -11.37 10.06 -5.17
CA ILE A 5 -10.38 10.63 -4.25
C ILE A 5 -11.01 11.82 -3.51
N LEU A 6 -11.64 12.74 -4.23
CA LEU A 6 -12.39 13.87 -3.71
C LEU A 6 -13.87 13.49 -3.59
N TYR A 7 -14.16 12.55 -2.69
CA TYR A 7 -15.52 12.01 -2.49
C TYR A 7 -16.48 12.99 -1.80
N ARG A 8 -15.95 14.11 -1.29
CA ARG A 8 -16.73 15.26 -0.80
C ARG A 8 -16.35 16.52 -1.56
N CYS A 9 -17.26 17.47 -1.64
CA CYS A 9 -16.98 18.78 -2.20
C CYS A 9 -15.89 19.47 -1.37
N PRO A 10 -14.76 19.88 -1.95
CA PRO A 10 -13.73 20.59 -1.18
C PRO A 10 -14.15 22.00 -0.74
N SER A 11 -15.27 22.54 -1.24
CA SER A 11 -15.81 23.83 -0.82
C SER A 11 -16.81 23.72 0.34
N CYS A 12 -17.80 22.82 0.25
CA CYS A 12 -18.87 22.71 1.24
C CYS A 12 -18.95 21.37 1.99
N GLY A 13 -18.14 20.38 1.62
CA GLY A 13 -18.11 19.07 2.28
C GLY A 13 -19.30 18.15 1.95
N SER A 14 -20.14 18.46 0.96
CA SER A 14 -21.25 17.57 0.57
C SER A 14 -20.74 16.28 -0.10
N PHE A 15 -21.44 15.17 0.08
CA PHE A 15 -21.23 13.91 -0.68
C PHE A 15 -21.90 13.98 -2.05
N ASP A 16 -21.57 13.02 -2.93
CA ASP A 16 -22.15 12.82 -4.27
C ASP A 16 -22.35 14.14 -5.01
N TRP A 17 -21.30 14.95 -4.94
CA TRP A 17 -21.43 16.40 -5.00
C TRP A 17 -21.23 16.96 -6.40
N MET A 18 -20.75 16.16 -7.36
CA MET A 18 -20.27 16.63 -8.65
C MET A 18 -21.28 16.30 -9.75
N ASP A 19 -21.79 17.33 -10.42
CA ASP A 19 -22.54 17.21 -11.68
C ASP A 19 -21.80 17.97 -12.77
N GLY A 20 -21.34 17.25 -13.80
CA GLY A 20 -20.43 17.77 -14.81
C GLY A 20 -19.18 18.41 -14.19
N SER A 21 -19.07 19.73 -14.28
CA SER A 21 -17.96 20.53 -13.75
C SER A 21 -18.37 21.44 -12.58
N ARG A 22 -19.46 21.13 -11.88
CA ARG A 22 -19.98 21.95 -10.78
C ARG A 22 -20.41 21.12 -9.57
N CYS A 23 -20.38 21.75 -8.40
CA CYS A 23 -20.97 21.19 -7.20
C CYS A 23 -22.49 21.35 -7.20
N ILE A 24 -23.23 20.27 -6.96
CA ILE A 24 -24.71 20.28 -6.87
C ILE A 24 -25.18 21.13 -5.68
N ALA A 25 -24.47 21.10 -4.55
CA ALA A 25 -24.89 21.76 -3.32
C ALA A 25 -24.50 23.24 -3.24
N CYS A 26 -23.28 23.60 -3.65
CA CYS A 26 -22.76 24.97 -3.50
C CYS A 26 -22.39 25.66 -4.83
N SER A 27 -22.64 25.01 -5.97
CA SER A 27 -22.31 25.53 -7.32
C SER A 27 -20.83 25.82 -7.57
N ALA A 28 -19.91 25.40 -6.68
CA ALA A 28 -18.47 25.53 -6.87
C ALA A 28 -18.04 24.90 -8.20
N THR A 29 -17.28 25.63 -9.01
CA THR A 29 -16.77 25.13 -10.29
C THR A 29 -15.57 24.20 -10.07
N VAL A 30 -15.45 23.18 -10.90
CA VAL A 30 -14.39 22.16 -10.83
C VAL A 30 -13.75 22.01 -12.20
N ASN A 31 -12.44 22.18 -12.23
CA ASN A 31 -11.66 22.04 -13.46
C ASN A 31 -10.48 21.09 -13.20
N VAL A 32 -10.48 19.94 -13.88
CA VAL A 32 -9.43 18.92 -13.73
C VAL A 32 -8.26 19.28 -14.66
N ILE A 33 -7.21 19.87 -14.10
CA ILE A 33 -6.07 20.36 -14.86
C ILE A 33 -5.09 19.23 -15.21
N SER A 34 -4.82 18.33 -14.26
CA SER A 34 -3.92 17.19 -14.44
C SER A 34 -4.31 16.01 -13.55
N ARG A 35 -3.46 14.95 -13.51
CA ARG A 35 -3.69 13.83 -12.58
C ARG A 35 -3.37 14.20 -11.12
N THR A 36 -2.65 15.29 -10.88
CA THR A 36 -2.31 15.79 -9.53
C THR A 36 -2.95 17.13 -9.18
N GLN A 37 -3.47 17.89 -10.14
CA GLN A 37 -3.96 19.25 -9.90
C GLN A 37 -5.40 19.43 -10.35
N VAL A 38 -6.13 20.16 -9.51
CA VAL A 38 -7.55 20.46 -9.66
C VAL A 38 -7.75 21.89 -9.23
N GLU A 39 -8.51 22.63 -10.03
CA GLU A 39 -8.97 23.96 -9.70
C GLU A 39 -10.41 23.91 -9.21
N ILE A 40 -10.67 24.55 -8.08
CA ILE A 40 -11.98 24.60 -7.43
C ILE A 40 -12.32 26.06 -7.13
N SER A 41 -13.41 26.55 -7.72
CA SER A 41 -13.83 27.96 -7.60
C SER A 41 -12.71 28.97 -7.90
N GLY A 42 -11.86 28.68 -8.89
CA GLY A 42 -10.74 29.53 -9.31
C GLY A 42 -9.46 29.35 -8.49
N GLU A 43 -9.47 28.55 -7.42
CA GLU A 43 -8.27 28.21 -6.67
C GLU A 43 -7.63 26.94 -7.25
N ARG A 44 -6.40 27.03 -7.78
CA ARG A 44 -5.67 25.88 -8.32
C ARG A 44 -4.79 25.25 -7.25
N ASN A 45 -5.02 23.98 -6.96
CA ASN A 45 -4.26 23.24 -5.95
C ASN A 45 -4.05 21.77 -6.31
N THR A 46 -3.27 21.06 -5.50
CA THR A 46 -3.05 19.61 -5.66
C THR A 46 -4.25 18.80 -5.15
N ILE A 47 -4.46 17.59 -5.68
CA ILE A 47 -5.45 16.64 -5.16
C ILE A 47 -5.18 16.37 -3.68
N ALA A 48 -3.92 16.24 -3.25
CA ALA A 48 -3.58 16.04 -1.84
C ALA A 48 -3.96 17.23 -0.94
N HIS A 49 -3.86 18.47 -1.45
CA HIS A 49 -4.35 19.64 -0.75
C HIS A 49 -5.87 19.56 -0.55
N TRP A 50 -6.61 19.36 -1.63
CA TRP A 50 -8.07 19.24 -1.55
C TRP A 50 -8.53 18.04 -0.74
N TYR A 51 -7.80 16.95 -0.80
CA TYR A 51 -8.05 15.76 0.00
C TYR A 51 -7.92 16.08 1.50
N ARG A 52 -6.87 16.78 1.93
CA ARG A 52 -6.74 17.23 3.32
C ARG A 52 -7.87 18.17 3.74
N LYS A 53 -8.34 19.04 2.84
CA LYS A 53 -9.49 19.92 3.10
C LYS A 53 -10.77 19.13 3.29
N ILE A 54 -11.04 18.09 2.49
CA ILE A 54 -12.23 17.27 2.73
C ILE A 54 -12.17 16.49 4.05
N LEU A 55 -10.94 16.12 4.47
CA LEU A 55 -10.68 15.52 5.77
C LEU A 55 -10.80 16.51 6.95
N SER A 56 -11.06 17.80 6.75
CA SER A 56 -11.34 18.69 7.88
C SER A 56 -12.83 18.83 8.17
N PHE A 57 -13.71 18.46 7.24
CA PHE A 57 -15.14 18.56 7.45
C PHE A 57 -15.64 17.49 8.43
N GLU A 58 -16.63 17.84 9.24
CA GLU A 58 -17.32 16.89 10.12
C GLU A 58 -18.10 15.85 9.31
N LEU A 59 -18.40 14.71 9.93
CA LEU A 59 -19.28 13.72 9.32
C LEU A 59 -20.72 14.26 9.32
N PRO A 60 -21.42 14.27 8.17
CA PRO A 60 -22.83 14.52 8.18
C PRO A 60 -23.51 13.35 8.87
N ALA A 61 -24.27 13.63 9.92
CA ALA A 61 -25.27 12.74 10.46
C ALA A 61 -26.61 13.42 10.20
N ASP A 62 -27.48 12.77 9.44
CA ASP A 62 -28.88 13.15 9.40
C ASP A 62 -29.58 12.74 10.71
N ASP A 63 -30.88 13.04 10.85
CA ASP A 63 -31.66 12.64 12.02
C ASP A 63 -31.69 11.11 12.22
N SER A 64 -31.42 10.33 11.16
CA SER A 64 -31.31 8.87 11.20
C SER A 64 -29.92 8.35 11.60
N ARG A 65 -28.97 9.28 11.85
CA ARG A 65 -27.54 9.01 12.11
C ARG A 65 -26.82 8.27 10.98
N THR A 66 -27.37 8.30 9.78
CA THR A 66 -26.79 7.64 8.62
C THR A 66 -25.70 8.53 8.03
N ILE A 67 -24.53 7.94 7.76
CA ILE A 67 -23.38 8.66 7.21
C ILE A 67 -23.16 8.28 5.75
N LEU A 68 -23.16 6.98 5.44
CA LEU A 68 -22.95 6.48 4.08
C LEU A 68 -23.87 5.30 3.79
N ASN A 69 -24.37 5.24 2.56
CA ASN A 69 -24.99 4.06 1.98
C ASN A 69 -24.19 3.64 0.76
N SER A 70 -24.02 2.33 0.59
CA SER A 70 -23.35 1.76 -0.57
C SER A 70 -24.33 1.43 -1.68
N GLY A 71 -23.78 1.32 -2.89
CA GLY A 71 -24.36 0.49 -3.94
C GLY A 71 -24.17 -1.00 -3.64
N ARG A 72 -23.80 -1.77 -4.66
CA ARG A 72 -23.63 -3.23 -4.54
C ARG A 72 -22.35 -3.64 -3.82
N VAL A 73 -22.50 -4.53 -2.85
CA VAL A 73 -21.44 -5.11 -2.03
C VAL A 73 -21.57 -6.63 -1.98
N ILE A 74 -20.46 -7.33 -2.22
CA ILE A 74 -20.36 -8.77 -1.96
C ILE A 74 -19.82 -8.97 -0.54
N LEU A 75 -20.62 -9.62 0.30
CA LEU A 75 -20.19 -10.12 1.59
C LEU A 75 -19.52 -11.48 1.41
N SER A 76 -18.28 -11.62 1.86
CA SER A 76 -17.60 -12.91 1.97
C SER A 76 -17.13 -13.15 3.41
N ARG A 77 -17.03 -14.42 3.77
CA ARG A 77 -16.51 -14.89 5.05
C ARG A 77 -15.23 -15.69 4.83
N GLU A 78 -14.39 -15.77 5.85
CA GLU A 78 -13.26 -16.69 5.82
C GLU A 78 -13.77 -18.14 5.68
N ALA A 79 -13.21 -18.87 4.71
CA ALA A 79 -13.56 -20.26 4.43
C ALA A 79 -12.29 -21.11 4.38
N THR A 80 -12.40 -22.41 4.60
CA THR A 80 -11.26 -23.34 4.51
C THR A 80 -11.35 -24.17 3.22
N GLU A 81 -10.37 -24.06 2.35
CA GLU A 81 -10.25 -24.80 1.07
C GLU A 81 -9.44 -26.12 1.22
N GLY A 82 -9.24 -26.59 2.46
CA GLY A 82 -8.65 -27.89 2.75
C GLY A 82 -7.45 -27.86 3.71
N VAL A 83 -6.97 -29.05 4.05
CA VAL A 83 -5.85 -29.25 4.99
C VAL A 83 -4.67 -29.86 4.24
N TYR A 84 -3.57 -29.11 4.11
CA TYR A 84 -2.34 -29.57 3.51
C TYR A 84 -1.45 -30.26 4.56
N ARG A 85 -1.08 -31.51 4.31
CA ARG A 85 -0.08 -32.23 5.11
C ARG A 85 1.25 -32.21 4.36
N GLY A 86 2.23 -31.48 4.90
CA GLY A 86 3.57 -31.35 4.35
C GLY A 86 4.59 -32.31 4.97
N PHE A 87 5.83 -32.22 4.49
CA PHE A 87 6.95 -33.02 5.02
C PHE A 87 7.24 -32.68 6.49
N ALA A 88 7.66 -33.67 7.27
CA ALA A 88 7.87 -33.62 8.73
C ALA A 88 6.60 -33.39 9.59
N GLY A 89 5.44 -33.90 9.16
CA GLY A 89 4.23 -33.94 9.99
C GLY A 89 3.46 -32.62 10.14
N VAL A 90 3.81 -31.59 9.34
CA VAL A 90 3.13 -30.29 9.41
C VAL A 90 1.79 -30.35 8.69
N VAL A 91 0.72 -30.14 9.45
CA VAL A 91 -0.66 -30.03 8.96
C VAL A 91 -1.05 -28.54 8.92
N ALA A 92 -1.52 -28.03 7.78
CA ALA A 92 -1.85 -26.62 7.60
C ALA A 92 -3.16 -26.45 6.82
N THR A 93 -4.12 -25.73 7.40
CA THR A 93 -5.38 -25.40 6.74
C THR A 93 -5.21 -24.23 5.76
N ARG A 94 -5.67 -24.40 4.51
CA ARG A 94 -5.71 -23.36 3.49
C ARG A 94 -6.99 -22.57 3.66
N TYR A 95 -6.87 -21.28 3.99
CA TYR A 95 -8.03 -20.39 4.08
C TYR A 95 -8.21 -19.61 2.77
N THR A 96 -9.48 -19.47 2.36
CA THR A 96 -10.01 -18.64 1.27
C THR A 96 -11.06 -17.69 1.83
N ARG A 97 -11.70 -16.93 0.95
CA ARG A 97 -12.98 -16.30 1.24
C ARG A 97 -14.06 -17.01 0.44
N ALA A 98 -15.19 -17.31 1.06
CA ALA A 98 -16.38 -17.79 0.37
C ALA A 98 -17.40 -16.66 0.35
N VAL A 99 -18.00 -16.44 -0.82
CA VAL A 99 -19.11 -15.50 -0.96
C VAL A 99 -20.26 -15.99 -0.09
N SER A 100 -20.69 -15.15 0.84
CA SER A 100 -21.82 -15.40 1.72
C SER A 100 -23.10 -14.89 1.05
N ASP A 101 -23.09 -13.62 0.68
CA ASP A 101 -24.26 -12.92 0.16
C ASP A 101 -23.89 -11.69 -0.68
N GLU A 102 -24.88 -11.12 -1.36
CA GLU A 102 -24.78 -9.86 -2.08
C GLU A 102 -25.86 -8.89 -1.57
N GLY A 103 -25.49 -7.62 -1.38
CA GLY A 103 -26.37 -6.64 -0.76
C GLY A 103 -25.81 -5.22 -0.79
N SER A 104 -26.18 -4.43 0.20
CA SER A 104 -25.64 -3.10 0.46
C SER A 104 -25.16 -2.95 1.89
N VAL A 105 -24.29 -1.97 2.12
CA VAL A 105 -23.76 -1.59 3.42
C VAL A 105 -24.22 -0.18 3.74
N CYS A 106 -24.63 0.04 4.98
CA CYS A 106 -24.98 1.33 5.55
C CYS A 106 -24.04 1.58 6.76
N LEU A 107 -23.27 2.66 6.70
CA LEU A 107 -22.50 3.15 7.84
C LEU A 107 -23.34 4.18 8.60
N LYS A 108 -23.56 3.90 9.88
CA LYS A 108 -24.14 4.81 10.85
C LYS A 108 -23.08 5.32 11.80
N THR A 109 -23.43 6.31 12.62
CA THR A 109 -22.51 6.85 13.63
C THR A 109 -22.06 5.81 14.65
N ASP A 110 -22.84 4.76 14.90
CA ASP A 110 -22.63 3.75 15.95
C ASP A 110 -22.54 2.30 15.45
N SER A 111 -22.91 2.03 14.20
CA SER A 111 -22.88 0.69 13.61
C SER A 111 -22.56 0.67 12.12
N LEU A 112 -22.16 -0.50 11.63
CA LEU A 112 -22.08 -0.83 10.21
C LEU A 112 -23.08 -1.95 9.92
N ARG A 113 -24.11 -1.65 9.13
CA ARG A 113 -25.15 -2.61 8.74
C ARG A 113 -24.89 -3.12 7.34
N PHE A 114 -24.92 -4.44 7.14
CA PHE A 114 -25.06 -5.07 5.83
C PHE A 114 -26.48 -5.60 5.67
N SER A 115 -27.08 -5.34 4.51
CA SER A 115 -28.41 -5.80 4.13
C SER A 115 -28.31 -6.57 2.82
N GLY A 116 -28.28 -7.89 2.90
CA GLY A 116 -28.23 -8.80 1.75
C GLY A 116 -29.56 -9.50 1.47
N ALA A 117 -29.58 -10.29 0.41
CA ALA A 117 -30.76 -11.06 0.01
C ALA A 117 -31.05 -12.22 0.98
N LYS A 118 -30.02 -12.77 1.64
CA LYS A 118 -30.10 -13.92 2.55
C LYS A 118 -29.88 -13.54 4.01
N GLU A 119 -29.04 -12.55 4.28
CA GLU A 119 -28.70 -12.15 5.63
C GLU A 119 -28.63 -10.63 5.82
N THR A 120 -29.02 -10.17 7.00
CA THR A 120 -28.77 -8.81 7.48
C THR A 120 -27.83 -8.90 8.68
N LEU A 121 -26.74 -8.16 8.65
CA LEU A 121 -25.76 -8.10 9.73
C LEU A 121 -25.71 -6.68 10.29
N GLU A 122 -25.88 -6.55 11.59
CA GLU A 122 -25.61 -5.30 12.30
C GLU A 122 -24.29 -5.47 13.05
N LEU A 123 -23.30 -4.61 12.77
CA LEU A 123 -22.00 -4.65 13.41
C LEU A 123 -21.81 -3.37 14.24
N PRO A 124 -22.04 -3.42 15.57
CA PRO A 124 -21.70 -2.29 16.45
C PRO A 124 -20.23 -1.90 16.28
N LEU A 125 -19.94 -0.61 16.19
CA LEU A 125 -18.55 -0.15 15.98
C LEU A 125 -17.64 -0.48 17.18
N GLU A 126 -18.20 -0.61 18.37
CA GLU A 126 -17.50 -1.09 19.57
C GLU A 126 -17.01 -2.55 19.46
N ASP A 127 -17.68 -3.37 18.65
CA ASP A 127 -17.35 -4.79 18.47
C ASP A 127 -16.29 -5.04 17.40
N ILE A 128 -15.96 -4.00 16.63
CA ILE A 128 -14.94 -4.06 15.60
C ILE A 128 -13.57 -3.99 16.27
N GLU A 129 -12.79 -5.05 16.15
CA GLU A 129 -11.43 -5.15 16.69
C GLU A 129 -10.36 -4.74 15.67
N ALA A 130 -10.67 -4.94 14.38
CA ALA A 130 -9.83 -4.48 13.32
C ALA A 130 -10.60 -4.15 12.05
N VAL A 131 -10.14 -3.13 11.31
CA VAL A 131 -10.63 -2.81 9.97
C VAL A 131 -9.46 -2.58 9.04
N THR A 132 -9.47 -3.28 7.91
CA THR A 132 -8.60 -3.05 6.77
C THR A 132 -9.39 -2.62 5.55
N ILE A 133 -8.88 -1.68 4.76
CA ILE A 133 -9.49 -1.32 3.47
C ILE A 133 -8.45 -1.45 2.37
N GLU A 134 -8.75 -2.32 1.41
CA GLU A 134 -7.90 -2.60 0.27
C GLU A 134 -8.61 -2.18 -1.01
N SER A 135 -8.26 -0.99 -1.53
CA SER A 135 -8.85 -0.41 -2.73
C SER A 135 -10.37 -0.22 -2.61
N ASN A 136 -11.15 -1.26 -2.87
CA ASN A 136 -12.61 -1.31 -2.84
C ASN A 136 -13.13 -2.42 -1.91
N THR A 137 -12.27 -3.05 -1.11
CA THR A 137 -12.68 -4.09 -0.16
C THR A 137 -12.48 -3.59 1.26
N ILE A 138 -13.50 -3.70 2.12
CA ILE A 138 -13.37 -3.51 3.56
C ILE A 138 -13.30 -4.90 4.21
N ILE A 139 -12.26 -5.14 5.00
CA ILE A 139 -12.01 -6.37 5.72
C ILE A 139 -12.11 -6.02 7.18
N LEU A 140 -13.06 -6.56 7.91
CA LEU A 140 -13.21 -6.28 9.33
C LEU A 140 -13.16 -7.55 10.16
N THR A 141 -12.62 -7.41 11.36
CA THR A 141 -12.67 -8.44 12.40
C THR A 141 -13.63 -7.96 13.46
N SER A 142 -14.73 -8.67 13.63
CA SER A 142 -15.73 -8.42 14.67
C SER A 142 -15.64 -9.53 15.72
N ARG A 143 -15.77 -9.17 17.01
CA ARG A 143 -15.84 -10.13 18.12
C ARG A 143 -16.90 -11.21 17.90
N ALA A 144 -18.07 -10.82 17.39
CA ALA A 144 -19.22 -11.71 17.23
C ALA A 144 -19.18 -12.53 15.92
N HIS A 145 -18.58 -11.98 14.86
CA HIS A 145 -18.71 -12.54 13.50
C HIS A 145 -17.40 -12.99 12.85
N GLY A 146 -16.26 -12.83 13.54
CA GLY A 146 -14.95 -13.14 13.00
C GLY A 146 -14.57 -12.22 11.84
N ILE A 147 -13.89 -12.77 10.83
CA ILE A 147 -13.39 -12.00 9.68
C ILE A 147 -14.47 -11.93 8.59
N LEU A 148 -14.83 -10.69 8.24
CA LEU A 148 -15.78 -10.35 7.18
C LEU A 148 -15.09 -9.54 6.09
N PHE A 149 -15.48 -9.79 4.84
CA PHE A 149 -14.99 -9.06 3.67
C PHE A 149 -16.19 -8.45 2.94
N PHE A 150 -16.14 -7.15 2.72
CA PHE A 150 -17.13 -6.37 1.98
C PHE A 150 -16.46 -5.85 0.72
N ASP A 151 -16.68 -6.51 -0.41
CA ASP A 151 -16.16 -6.07 -1.71
C ASP A 151 -17.16 -5.11 -2.37
N PHE A 152 -16.84 -3.81 -2.40
CA PHE A 152 -17.64 -2.78 -3.04
C PHE A 152 -17.43 -2.83 -4.54
N LEU A 153 -18.50 -3.02 -5.31
CA LEU A 153 -18.40 -3.22 -6.76
C LEU A 153 -18.44 -1.90 -7.54
N GLU A 154 -19.05 -0.88 -6.96
CA GLU A 154 -19.41 0.37 -7.65
C GLU A 154 -18.72 1.59 -7.05
N GLU A 155 -18.05 1.45 -5.90
CA GLU A 155 -17.49 2.56 -5.15
C GLU A 155 -16.02 2.33 -4.77
N SER A 156 -15.29 3.42 -4.64
CA SER A 156 -13.95 3.44 -4.06
C SER A 156 -14.02 3.24 -2.54
N GLY A 157 -13.21 2.32 -2.02
CA GLY A 157 -13.09 2.11 -0.58
C GLY A 157 -12.49 3.32 0.16
N LYS A 158 -11.88 4.28 -0.56
CA LYS A 158 -11.29 5.49 0.04
C LYS A 158 -12.34 6.41 0.68
N LYS A 159 -13.57 6.47 0.13
CA LYS A 159 -14.73 7.17 0.71
C LYS A 159 -15.13 6.54 2.04
N TRP A 160 -15.24 5.21 2.05
CA TRP A 160 -15.59 4.42 3.21
C TRP A 160 -14.52 4.47 4.32
N GLU A 161 -13.26 4.56 3.92
CA GLU A 161 -12.12 4.61 4.84
C GLU A 161 -12.15 5.78 5.81
N ASP A 162 -12.27 7.01 5.31
CA ASP A 162 -12.32 8.19 6.18
C ASP A 162 -13.51 8.12 7.14
N CYS A 163 -14.69 7.74 6.62
CA CYS A 163 -15.91 7.73 7.41
C CYS A 163 -15.87 6.67 8.52
N ILE A 164 -15.47 5.43 8.20
CA ILE A 164 -15.35 4.36 9.19
C ILE A 164 -14.29 4.70 10.23
N ARG A 165 -13.16 5.27 9.83
CA ARG A 165 -12.07 5.65 10.75
C ARG A 165 -12.55 6.66 11.79
N ARG A 166 -13.27 7.69 11.35
CA ARG A 166 -13.81 8.70 12.27
C ARG A 166 -14.81 8.11 13.23
N CYS A 167 -15.72 7.27 12.75
CA CYS A 167 -16.71 6.66 13.63
C CYS A 167 -16.02 5.78 14.67
N LEU A 168 -15.05 4.95 14.26
CA LEU A 168 -14.32 4.08 15.19
C LEU A 168 -13.46 4.85 16.20
N ALA A 169 -12.94 6.02 15.83
CA ALA A 169 -12.22 6.88 16.77
C ALA A 169 -13.10 7.37 17.93
N LEU A 170 -14.42 7.48 17.74
CA LEU A 170 -15.36 7.89 18.79
C LEU A 170 -15.54 6.80 19.87
N PHE A 171 -15.54 5.52 19.49
CA PHE A 171 -15.83 4.40 20.41
C PHE A 171 -14.60 3.82 21.09
N HIS A 172 -13.45 3.93 20.46
CA HIS A 172 -12.24 3.26 20.94
C HIS A 172 -11.24 4.21 21.61
N ALA A 173 -11.50 5.51 21.68
CA ALA A 173 -10.72 6.42 22.52
C ALA A 173 -10.88 6.05 24.01
N PRO A 174 -9.81 5.97 24.83
CA PRO A 174 -8.46 6.50 24.59
C PRO A 174 -7.46 5.51 23.96
N ARG A 175 -7.87 4.32 23.49
CA ARG A 175 -6.95 3.37 22.84
C ARG A 175 -6.35 4.05 21.61
N GLN A 176 -5.05 4.33 21.69
CA GLN A 176 -4.34 5.03 20.64
C GLN A 176 -4.26 4.12 19.40
N ILE A 177 -4.90 4.55 18.32
CA ILE A 177 -4.85 3.87 17.03
C ILE A 177 -3.51 4.24 16.38
N TYR A 178 -2.50 3.36 16.52
CA TYR A 178 -1.13 3.65 16.10
C TYR A 178 -0.85 3.45 14.60
N GLU A 179 -1.59 2.58 13.90
CA GLU A 179 -1.31 2.27 12.50
C GLU A 179 -2.14 3.14 11.55
N TYR A 180 -1.44 3.87 10.67
CA TYR A 180 -2.05 4.74 9.65
C TYR A 180 -2.32 3.96 8.35
N TYR A 181 -3.45 4.29 7.72
CA TYR A 181 -4.05 3.58 6.59
C TYR A 181 -4.69 2.25 7.04
N PRO A 182 -5.91 1.98 6.58
CA PRO A 182 -6.95 1.26 7.32
C PRO A 182 -6.41 -0.09 7.72
N ARG A 183 -5.95 -0.11 8.95
CA ARG A 183 -5.68 -1.20 9.86
C ARG A 183 -5.89 -0.54 11.20
N LEU A 184 -7.15 -0.28 11.50
CA LEU A 184 -7.50 0.03 12.87
C LEU A 184 -7.13 -1.23 13.63
N ARG A 185 -6.11 -1.13 14.47
CA ARG A 185 -5.69 -2.22 15.33
C ARG A 185 -5.67 -1.65 16.73
N PHE A 186 -6.65 -2.08 17.52
CA PHE A 186 -6.70 -1.74 18.94
C PHE A 186 -5.64 -2.59 19.66
N GLU A 187 -4.86 -1.96 20.55
CA GLU A 187 -3.93 -2.68 21.42
C GLU A 187 -4.73 -3.40 22.51
N ASP A 188 -4.88 -4.71 22.35
CA ASP A 188 -4.42 -5.77 23.26
C ASP A 188 -5.05 -7.08 22.78
N GLY A 189 -4.21 -8.06 22.45
CA GLY A 189 -4.66 -9.40 22.09
C GLY A 189 -4.78 -9.67 20.59
N LEU A 190 -3.69 -10.13 19.97
CA LEU A 190 -3.75 -10.91 18.72
C LEU A 190 -2.85 -12.13 18.87
N ARG A 191 -3.33 -13.12 19.61
CA ARG A 191 -2.87 -14.51 19.48
C ARG A 191 -3.75 -15.16 18.42
N ASN A 192 -3.32 -15.14 17.15
CA ASN A 192 -3.44 -16.25 16.21
C ASN A 192 -2.71 -15.95 14.88
N ARG A 193 -2.09 -16.98 14.31
CA ARG A 193 -1.17 -16.91 13.16
C ARG A 193 -1.95 -16.82 11.84
N PRO A 194 -1.57 -15.93 10.90
CA PRO A 194 -2.16 -15.94 9.58
C PRO A 194 -1.62 -17.09 8.70
N ALA A 195 -2.45 -17.50 7.74
CA ALA A 195 -2.15 -18.57 6.79
C ALA A 195 -1.01 -18.20 5.80
N ARG A 196 -0.47 -19.19 5.07
CA ARG A 196 0.66 -19.08 4.10
C ARG A 196 0.22 -18.82 2.65
N ALA A 197 0.99 -18.05 1.87
CA ALA A 197 0.71 -17.74 0.45
C ALA A 197 1.26 -18.77 -0.55
N LYS A 198 0.53 -18.99 -1.66
CA LYS A 198 0.97 -19.82 -2.79
C LYS A 198 2.10 -19.08 -3.53
N GLY A 199 3.21 -19.76 -3.84
CA GLY A 199 4.41 -19.16 -4.45
C GLY A 199 5.53 -18.79 -3.46
N HIS A 200 5.28 -18.85 -2.15
CA HIS A 200 6.32 -18.65 -1.12
C HIS A 200 7.34 -19.79 -1.01
N LEU A 201 7.03 -20.98 -1.56
CA LEU A 201 7.86 -22.18 -1.44
C LEU A 201 8.98 -22.26 -2.48
N ASP A 202 8.82 -21.59 -3.62
CA ASP A 202 9.73 -21.72 -4.78
C ASP A 202 10.76 -20.59 -4.87
N LEU A 203 10.95 -19.81 -3.80
CA LEU A 203 11.95 -18.74 -3.84
C LEU A 203 13.37 -19.34 -3.72
N ASN A 204 13.85 -19.84 -4.86
CA ASN A 204 15.26 -20.11 -5.12
C ASN A 204 15.99 -18.76 -5.17
N VAL A 205 16.30 -18.22 -4.00
CA VAL A 205 17.27 -17.15 -3.90
C VAL A 205 18.63 -17.83 -3.99
N PRO A 206 19.43 -17.57 -5.04
CA PRO A 206 20.66 -18.30 -5.29
C PRO A 206 21.59 -18.22 -4.07
N SER A 207 21.95 -19.36 -3.49
CA SER A 207 22.90 -19.38 -2.37
C SER A 207 24.28 -18.91 -2.84
N LYS A 208 24.86 -17.96 -2.10
CA LYS A 208 26.25 -17.49 -2.19
C LYS A 208 27.19 -18.64 -2.58
N LYS A 209 27.62 -18.67 -3.84
CA LYS A 209 28.96 -19.12 -4.22
C LYS A 209 29.36 -18.58 -5.59
N TRP A 210 28.42 -18.32 -6.49
CA TRP A 210 28.73 -17.73 -7.79
C TRP A 210 27.64 -16.72 -8.21
N TYR A 211 28.06 -15.67 -8.92
CA TYR A 211 27.26 -14.60 -9.55
C TYR A 211 27.27 -13.20 -8.91
N ALA A 212 28.36 -12.50 -9.24
CA ALA A 212 28.36 -11.06 -9.51
C ALA A 212 27.55 -10.69 -10.78
N LEU A 213 27.05 -11.64 -11.56
CA LEU A 213 26.23 -11.42 -12.75
C LEU A 213 25.26 -12.59 -12.86
N ASP A 214 23.96 -12.32 -12.89
CA ASP A 214 22.96 -13.27 -13.38
C ASP A 214 23.47 -13.85 -14.72
N THR A 215 23.81 -15.14 -14.81
CA THR A 215 24.34 -15.74 -16.05
C THR A 215 23.31 -15.80 -17.17
N SER A 216 22.06 -15.45 -16.87
CA SER A 216 21.06 -15.18 -17.88
C SER A 216 21.40 -13.88 -18.60
N LEU A 217 21.81 -13.98 -19.87
CA LEU A 217 21.90 -12.84 -20.81
C LEU A 217 20.58 -12.07 -20.92
N LEU A 218 19.45 -12.67 -20.50
CA LEU A 218 18.14 -12.06 -20.56
C LEU A 218 18.10 -10.72 -19.82
N LEU A 219 18.56 -10.63 -18.58
CA LEU A 219 18.42 -9.39 -17.81
C LEU A 219 19.32 -8.26 -18.34
N PRO A 220 20.60 -8.49 -18.70
CA PRO A 220 21.41 -7.52 -19.43
C PRO A 220 20.78 -7.07 -20.76
N VAL A 221 20.24 -7.99 -21.57
CA VAL A 221 19.58 -7.68 -22.86
C VAL A 221 18.31 -6.87 -22.63
N VAL A 222 17.47 -7.28 -21.67
CA VAL A 222 16.27 -6.53 -21.27
C VAL A 222 16.65 -5.13 -20.81
N ARG A 223 17.73 -4.97 -20.03
CA ARG A 223 18.21 -3.63 -19.62
C ARG A 223 18.71 -2.80 -20.79
N LEU A 224 19.41 -3.40 -21.75
CA LEU A 224 19.93 -2.73 -22.94
C LEU A 224 18.79 -2.15 -23.79
N ILE A 225 17.68 -2.88 -23.91
CA ILE A 225 16.50 -2.45 -24.68
C ILE A 225 15.60 -1.53 -23.85
N ALA A 226 15.33 -1.86 -22.59
CA ALA A 226 14.36 -1.14 -21.76
C ALA A 226 14.84 0.26 -21.36
N ARG A 227 16.14 0.46 -21.11
CA ARG A 227 16.69 1.78 -20.72
C ARG A 227 16.44 2.88 -21.76
N PRO A 228 16.81 2.72 -23.04
CA PRO A 228 16.56 3.76 -24.06
C PRO A 228 15.07 3.97 -24.27
N VAL A 229 14.26 2.91 -24.27
CA VAL A 229 12.79 3.01 -24.40
C VAL A 229 12.20 3.82 -23.24
N ILE A 230 12.55 3.48 -22.00
CA ILE A 230 12.07 4.18 -20.79
C ILE A 230 12.52 5.65 -20.81
N ARG A 231 13.78 5.95 -21.19
CA ARG A 231 14.26 7.33 -21.30
C ARG A 231 13.52 8.12 -22.38
N ALA A 232 13.29 7.51 -23.55
CA ALA A 232 12.62 8.17 -24.67
C ALA A 232 11.14 8.45 -24.36
N LEU A 233 10.44 7.51 -23.71
CA LEU A 233 9.02 7.64 -23.41
C LEU A 233 8.75 8.52 -22.19
N PHE A 234 9.60 8.48 -21.16
CA PHE A 234 9.28 9.05 -19.84
C PHE A 234 10.29 10.08 -19.33
N SER A 235 11.26 10.51 -20.15
CA SER A 235 12.26 11.53 -19.79
C SER A 235 12.86 11.29 -18.39
N VAL A 236 13.38 10.08 -18.17
CA VAL A 236 13.83 9.62 -16.84
C VAL A 236 15.22 10.17 -16.51
N ASP A 237 15.31 10.92 -15.42
CA ASP A 237 16.56 11.46 -14.86
C ASP A 237 16.86 10.82 -13.49
N ILE A 238 17.99 10.10 -13.40
CA ILE A 238 18.39 9.34 -12.22
C ILE A 238 19.76 9.82 -11.76
N LYS A 239 19.87 10.23 -10.49
CA LYS A 239 21.14 10.62 -9.85
C LYS A 239 21.37 9.80 -8.58
N GLY A 240 22.64 9.62 -8.19
CA GLY A 240 23.01 8.89 -6.98
C GLY A 240 23.15 7.37 -7.14
N LEU A 241 23.24 6.85 -8.38
CA LEU A 241 23.41 5.41 -8.62
C LEU A 241 24.71 4.87 -8.00
N GLU A 242 25.71 5.73 -7.83
CA GLU A 242 26.97 5.50 -7.14
C GLU A 242 26.81 5.18 -5.64
N ASN A 243 25.71 5.62 -5.01
CA ASN A 243 25.40 5.31 -3.62
C ASN A 243 24.93 3.85 -3.42
N ILE A 244 24.59 3.15 -4.50
CA ILE A 244 24.27 1.73 -4.46
C ILE A 244 25.58 0.93 -4.30
N PRO A 245 25.75 0.16 -3.22
CA PRO A 245 27.00 -0.53 -2.93
C PRO A 245 27.27 -1.60 -3.98
N LYS A 246 28.53 -1.64 -4.46
CA LYS A 246 29.00 -2.57 -5.49
C LYS A 246 28.87 -4.05 -5.05
N SER A 247 28.93 -4.32 -3.75
CA SER A 247 28.81 -5.65 -3.14
C SER A 247 28.16 -5.57 -1.76
N GLY A 248 27.81 -6.71 -1.16
CA GLY A 248 27.18 -6.75 0.16
C GLY A 248 25.68 -6.47 0.13
N ALA A 249 25.01 -6.68 1.26
CA ALA A 249 23.57 -6.48 1.37
C ALA A 249 23.25 -5.02 1.69
N ALA A 250 22.09 -4.57 1.21
CA ALA A 250 21.54 -3.25 1.53
C ALA A 250 20.02 -3.29 1.40
N VAL A 251 19.36 -2.33 2.04
CA VAL A 251 17.93 -2.07 1.86
C VAL A 251 17.80 -0.80 1.04
N LEU A 252 17.15 -0.86 -0.11
CA LEU A 252 16.75 0.32 -0.86
C LEU A 252 15.33 0.69 -0.45
N LEU A 253 15.18 1.87 0.16
CA LEU A 253 13.92 2.33 0.73
C LEU A 253 13.41 3.53 -0.06
N SER A 254 12.26 3.42 -0.70
CA SER A 254 11.74 4.44 -1.61
C SER A 254 10.30 4.81 -1.29
N ASN A 255 9.88 6.04 -1.57
CA ASN A 255 8.45 6.33 -1.71
C ASN A 255 7.84 5.57 -2.90
N HIS A 256 6.53 5.29 -2.86
CA HIS A 256 5.81 4.53 -3.86
C HIS A 256 4.68 5.33 -4.51
N THR A 257 4.95 5.84 -5.70
CA THR A 257 4.07 6.73 -6.45
C THR A 257 3.38 6.05 -7.62
N SER A 258 4.01 5.04 -8.22
CA SER A 258 3.53 4.35 -9.42
C SER A 258 4.00 2.90 -9.47
N PHE A 259 3.30 2.08 -10.26
CA PHE A 259 3.82 0.74 -10.61
C PHE A 259 5.16 0.84 -11.36
N MET A 260 5.38 1.95 -12.07
CA MET A 260 6.60 2.19 -12.83
C MET A 260 7.84 2.39 -11.95
N ASP A 261 7.68 2.69 -10.67
CA ASP A 261 8.79 2.88 -9.73
C ASP A 261 9.71 1.65 -9.70
N SER A 262 9.12 0.47 -9.46
CA SER A 262 9.85 -0.80 -9.38
C SER A 262 10.47 -1.19 -10.72
N LEU A 263 9.81 -0.87 -11.83
CA LEU A 263 10.33 -1.16 -13.17
C LEU A 263 11.59 -0.33 -13.45
N ILE A 264 11.53 0.97 -13.19
CA ILE A 264 12.67 1.88 -13.41
C ILE A 264 13.81 1.50 -12.46
N LEU A 265 13.53 1.28 -11.17
CA LEU A 265 14.55 0.85 -10.21
C LEU A 265 15.08 -0.57 -10.46
N GLY A 266 14.34 -1.46 -11.12
CA GLY A 266 14.85 -2.78 -11.51
C GLY A 266 15.82 -2.76 -12.70
N VAL A 267 15.67 -1.76 -13.59
CA VAL A 267 16.36 -1.69 -14.88
C VAL A 267 17.63 -0.84 -14.84
N PHE A 268 17.63 0.28 -14.12
CA PHE A 268 18.73 1.26 -14.19
C PHE A 268 19.95 0.95 -13.31
N PRO A 269 19.80 0.50 -12.07
CA PRO A 269 20.92 0.05 -11.25
C PRO A 269 21.72 -1.09 -11.91
N ARG A 270 23.02 -1.13 -11.63
CA ARG A 270 23.88 -2.24 -12.05
C ARG A 270 23.53 -3.54 -11.31
N ARG A 271 23.25 -3.42 -10.01
CA ARG A 271 22.87 -4.54 -9.15
C ARG A 271 21.37 -4.80 -9.20
N ASN A 272 20.99 -6.07 -9.12
CA ASN A 272 19.60 -6.46 -9.05
C ASN A 272 19.03 -6.09 -7.67
N ILE A 273 17.88 -5.44 -7.68
CA ILE A 273 17.10 -5.12 -6.49
C ILE A 273 15.94 -6.10 -6.43
N TRP A 274 15.77 -6.73 -5.27
CA TRP A 274 14.67 -7.67 -5.05
C TRP A 274 13.50 -6.95 -4.40
N PHE A 275 12.38 -6.82 -5.12
CA PHE A 275 11.19 -6.14 -4.62
C PHE A 275 10.12 -7.12 -4.13
N MET A 276 9.42 -6.72 -3.08
CA MET A 276 8.18 -7.37 -2.67
C MET A 276 7.04 -6.91 -3.58
N ALA A 277 6.36 -7.83 -4.26
CA ALA A 277 5.18 -7.55 -5.09
C ALA A 277 3.93 -8.19 -4.48
N LYS A 278 2.75 -7.59 -4.73
CA LYS A 278 1.51 -8.09 -4.13
C LYS A 278 1.25 -9.51 -4.63
N ASN A 279 0.87 -10.44 -3.75
CA ASN A 279 0.59 -11.82 -4.15
C ASN A 279 -0.46 -11.92 -5.29
N SER A 280 -1.43 -11.00 -5.35
CA SER A 280 -2.42 -10.98 -6.44
C SER A 280 -1.86 -10.53 -7.79
N GLU A 281 -0.63 -10.02 -7.86
CA GLU A 281 0.07 -9.71 -9.12
C GLU A 281 0.72 -10.96 -9.73
N TYR A 282 0.90 -12.03 -8.93
CA TYR A 282 1.33 -13.35 -9.41
C TYR A 282 0.14 -14.15 -9.98
N LYS A 283 -0.58 -13.54 -10.93
CA LYS A 283 -1.70 -14.16 -11.66
C LYS A 283 -1.30 -14.44 -13.10
N GLY A 284 -1.62 -15.65 -13.57
CA GLY A 284 -1.25 -16.09 -14.93
C GLY A 284 0.23 -16.46 -15.07
N LYS A 285 0.53 -17.32 -16.06
CA LYS A 285 1.87 -17.88 -16.27
C LYS A 285 2.89 -16.81 -16.70
N LEU A 286 2.51 -15.90 -17.59
CA LEU A 286 3.41 -14.89 -18.17
C LEU A 286 3.83 -13.81 -17.16
N LEU A 287 2.88 -13.23 -16.42
CA LEU A 287 3.18 -12.18 -15.43
C LEU A 287 3.97 -12.75 -14.25
N THR A 288 3.63 -13.95 -13.79
CA THR A 288 4.40 -14.69 -12.78
C THR A 288 5.83 -14.95 -13.24
N TRP A 289 6.00 -15.37 -14.50
CA TRP A 289 7.32 -15.57 -15.10
C TRP A 289 8.10 -14.26 -15.13
N ALA A 290 7.50 -13.16 -15.60
CA ALA A 290 8.14 -11.85 -15.68
C ALA A 290 8.58 -11.33 -14.30
N LEU A 291 7.69 -11.39 -13.29
CA LEU A 291 7.99 -10.96 -11.92
C LEU A 291 9.14 -11.76 -11.28
N ARG A 292 9.18 -13.08 -11.50
CA ARG A 292 10.28 -13.94 -11.01
C ARG A 292 11.62 -13.53 -11.64
N HIS A 293 11.65 -13.27 -12.94
CA HIS A 293 12.86 -12.81 -13.64
C HIS A 293 13.26 -11.38 -13.28
N ALA A 294 12.29 -10.53 -12.95
CA ALA A 294 12.50 -9.19 -12.39
C ALA A 294 12.96 -9.19 -10.92
N ARG A 295 13.31 -10.36 -10.37
CA ARG A 295 13.76 -10.55 -8.98
C ARG A 295 12.72 -10.09 -7.96
N SER A 296 11.44 -10.28 -8.27
CA SER A 296 10.37 -10.04 -7.32
C SER A 296 10.00 -11.30 -6.54
N PHE A 297 9.49 -11.12 -5.31
CA PHE A 297 8.83 -12.19 -4.56
C PHE A 297 7.48 -11.75 -3.98
N PRO A 298 6.52 -12.67 -3.81
CA PRO A 298 5.18 -12.33 -3.36
C PRO A 298 5.19 -11.93 -1.87
N VAL A 299 4.40 -10.90 -1.55
CA VAL A 299 4.02 -10.53 -0.19
C VAL A 299 2.50 -10.49 -0.08
N ARG A 300 1.99 -11.04 1.02
CA ARG A 300 0.63 -10.77 1.47
C ARG A 300 0.63 -9.44 2.19
N ARG A 301 0.01 -8.47 1.56
CA ARG A 301 -0.32 -7.21 2.25
C ARG A 301 -1.43 -7.51 3.26
N TYR A 302 -1.53 -6.67 4.26
CA TYR A 302 -2.66 -6.70 5.19
C TYR A 302 -2.69 -7.87 6.20
N THR A 303 -1.60 -8.61 6.32
CA THR A 303 -1.43 -9.71 7.27
C THR A 303 0.02 -9.85 7.73
N ASN A 304 0.27 -10.61 8.81
CA ASN A 304 1.63 -10.93 9.25
C ASN A 304 2.25 -12.01 8.33
N ASP A 305 2.85 -11.58 7.22
CA ASP A 305 3.49 -12.48 6.26
C ASP A 305 4.90 -12.90 6.70
N VAL A 306 4.96 -13.88 7.61
CA VAL A 306 6.21 -14.46 8.12
C VAL A 306 7.10 -14.99 6.98
N GLN A 307 6.52 -15.48 5.88
CA GLN A 307 7.31 -15.98 4.76
C GLN A 307 7.94 -14.85 3.95
N ALA A 308 7.25 -13.72 3.75
CA ALA A 308 7.83 -12.55 3.11
C ALA A 308 9.01 -11.98 3.92
N VAL A 309 8.88 -11.96 5.25
CA VAL A 309 9.99 -11.60 6.16
C VAL A 309 11.16 -12.58 6.02
N ARG A 310 10.90 -13.90 6.00
CA ARG A 310 11.95 -14.91 5.78
C ARG A 310 12.65 -14.75 4.43
N ASN A 311 11.91 -14.40 3.38
CA ASN A 311 12.46 -14.16 2.04
C ASN A 311 13.31 -12.90 2.02
N ALA A 312 12.85 -11.81 2.65
CA ALA A 312 13.63 -10.60 2.85
C ALA A 312 14.97 -10.88 3.56
N ILE A 313 14.91 -11.62 4.68
CA ILE A 313 16.11 -12.06 5.40
C ILE A 313 17.01 -12.91 4.50
N ARG A 314 16.45 -13.82 3.69
CA ARG A 314 17.22 -14.66 2.77
C ARG A 314 17.94 -13.82 1.70
N VAL A 315 17.24 -12.89 1.06
CA VAL A 315 17.79 -11.94 0.09
C VAL A 315 18.98 -11.19 0.69
N VAL A 316 18.80 -10.62 1.87
CA VAL A 316 19.85 -9.87 2.58
C VAL A 316 21.01 -10.77 3.01
N ARG A 317 20.76 -11.94 3.60
CA ARG A 317 21.84 -12.88 4.02
C ARG A 317 22.70 -13.34 2.85
N GLN A 318 22.11 -13.42 1.67
CA GLN A 318 22.80 -13.77 0.43
C GLN A 318 23.56 -12.58 -0.20
N GLY A 319 23.49 -11.39 0.40
CA GLY A 319 24.24 -10.22 -0.05
C GLY A 319 23.55 -9.46 -1.17
N HIS A 320 22.25 -9.64 -1.37
CA HIS A 320 21.47 -8.91 -2.37
C HIS A 320 20.89 -7.61 -1.80
N ILE A 321 20.43 -6.74 -2.70
CA ILE A 321 19.69 -5.53 -2.33
C ILE A 321 18.22 -5.87 -2.22
N LEU A 322 17.61 -5.52 -1.10
CA LEU A 322 16.19 -5.64 -0.86
C LEU A 322 15.52 -4.29 -1.11
N GLY A 323 14.61 -4.22 -2.08
CA GLY A 323 13.79 -3.04 -2.36
C GLY A 323 12.52 -3.06 -1.52
N ILE A 324 12.29 -1.99 -0.75
CA ILE A 324 11.16 -1.83 0.15
C ILE A 324 10.49 -0.48 -0.11
N TYR A 325 9.17 -0.52 -0.23
CA TYR A 325 8.32 0.67 -0.11
C TYR A 325 7.74 0.69 1.30
N PRO A 326 8.19 1.60 2.19
CA PRO A 326 7.81 1.58 3.60
C PRO A 326 6.32 1.80 3.83
N GLU A 327 5.67 2.49 2.89
CA GLU A 327 4.22 2.73 2.82
C GLU A 327 3.42 1.43 2.64
N GLY A 328 4.02 0.40 2.01
CA GLY A 328 3.38 -0.88 1.68
C GLY A 328 2.28 -0.81 0.61
N GLU A 329 2.04 0.38 0.03
CA GLU A 329 1.16 0.60 -1.11
C GLU A 329 1.51 1.89 -1.86
N ARG A 330 0.89 2.09 -3.02
CA ARG A 330 1.06 3.30 -3.82
C ARG A 330 0.20 4.42 -3.26
N THR A 331 0.73 5.63 -3.25
CA THR A 331 -0.01 6.84 -2.90
C THR A 331 -1.27 7.04 -3.76
N TRP A 332 -2.27 7.66 -3.16
CA TRP A 332 -3.51 8.02 -3.83
C TRP A 332 -3.54 9.43 -4.40
N ASP A 333 -2.67 10.31 -3.91
CA ASP A 333 -2.75 11.75 -4.16
C ASP A 333 -1.38 12.39 -4.39
N ASN A 334 -0.36 11.55 -4.63
CA ASN A 334 1.04 11.93 -4.82
C ASN A 334 1.73 12.45 -3.55
N SER A 335 1.14 12.24 -2.37
CA SER A 335 1.81 12.45 -1.09
C SER A 335 2.61 11.21 -0.67
N LEU A 336 3.62 11.42 0.19
CA LEU A 336 4.30 10.33 0.87
C LEU A 336 3.39 9.80 1.97
N LEU A 337 2.99 8.53 1.89
CA LEU A 337 2.22 7.91 2.96
C LEU A 337 3.13 7.65 4.18
N PRO A 338 2.56 7.58 5.38
CA PRO A 338 3.28 7.13 6.57
C PRO A 338 3.90 5.74 6.40
N PHE A 339 5.01 5.53 7.09
CA PHE A 339 5.73 4.27 7.03
C PHE A 339 5.04 3.25 7.93
N ARG A 340 4.95 2.00 7.47
CA ARG A 340 4.40 0.93 8.29
C ARG A 340 5.40 0.50 9.34
N ASP A 341 4.95 0.44 10.60
CA ASP A 341 5.76 -0.04 11.73
C ASP A 341 6.36 -1.41 11.46
N GLY A 342 5.58 -2.36 10.93
CA GLY A 342 6.08 -3.69 10.58
C GLY A 342 7.25 -3.66 9.59
N THR A 343 7.23 -2.70 8.66
CA THR A 343 8.33 -2.49 7.71
C THR A 343 9.55 -1.90 8.40
N MET A 344 9.36 -0.92 9.27
CA MET A 344 10.45 -0.28 10.02
C MET A 344 11.09 -1.24 11.03
N ARG A 345 10.29 -2.08 11.69
CA ARG A 345 10.75 -3.19 12.52
C ARG A 345 11.63 -4.15 11.74
N LEU A 346 11.25 -4.48 10.50
CA LEU A 346 12.07 -5.30 9.61
C LEU A 346 13.39 -4.60 9.25
N VAL A 347 13.35 -3.32 8.88
CA VAL A 347 14.55 -2.53 8.54
C VAL A 347 15.55 -2.53 9.70
N LEU A 348 15.10 -2.22 10.92
CA LEU A 348 15.93 -2.23 12.12
C LEU A 348 16.44 -3.63 12.48
N ALA A 349 15.60 -4.66 12.33
CA ALA A 349 15.99 -6.05 12.60
C ALA A 349 16.95 -6.63 11.56
N LEU A 350 16.99 -6.07 10.35
CA LEU A 350 17.99 -6.47 9.34
C LEU A 350 19.36 -5.86 9.66
N GLY A 351 19.42 -4.67 10.27
CA GLY A 351 20.67 -3.99 10.62
C GLY A 351 21.57 -3.67 9.41
N MET A 352 20.98 -3.57 8.23
CA MET A 352 21.71 -3.33 6.97
C MET A 352 21.73 -1.84 6.61
N PRO A 353 22.72 -1.39 5.80
CA PRO A 353 22.69 -0.04 5.25
C PRO A 353 21.38 0.21 4.48
N VAL A 354 20.70 1.31 4.79
CA VAL A 354 19.44 1.72 4.18
C VAL A 354 19.73 2.87 3.22
N ILE A 355 19.40 2.69 1.95
CA ILE A 355 19.63 3.67 0.88
C ILE A 355 18.28 4.35 0.61
N PRO A 356 18.07 5.59 1.07
CA PRO A 356 16.85 6.32 0.82
C PRO A 356 16.77 6.74 -0.66
N VAL A 357 15.58 6.65 -1.24
CA VAL A 357 15.30 7.02 -2.62
C VAL A 357 14.06 7.90 -2.68
N GLY A 358 14.21 9.08 -3.28
CA GLY A 358 13.10 9.97 -3.60
C GLY A 358 12.73 9.85 -5.07
N ILE A 359 11.46 9.57 -5.34
CA ILE A 359 10.86 9.49 -6.67
C ILE A 359 9.86 10.64 -6.83
N SER A 360 9.98 11.40 -7.92
CA SER A 360 8.99 12.41 -8.33
C SER A 360 8.61 12.27 -9.81
N GLY A 361 7.39 12.70 -10.14
CA GLY A 361 6.85 12.70 -11.51
C GLY A 361 6.31 11.36 -12.02
N ALA A 362 6.65 10.23 -11.38
CA ALA A 362 6.13 8.91 -11.74
C ALA A 362 4.64 8.71 -11.42
N TYR A 363 4.09 9.42 -10.44
CA TYR A 363 2.64 9.43 -10.23
C TYR A 363 1.88 9.93 -11.46
N GLU A 364 2.31 11.04 -12.08
CA GLU A 364 1.67 11.57 -13.30
C GLU A 364 1.75 10.57 -14.46
N LEU A 365 2.78 9.73 -14.48
CA LEU A 365 2.99 8.70 -15.49
C LEU A 365 1.89 7.63 -15.47
N MET A 366 1.63 7.06 -14.30
CA MET A 366 0.60 6.03 -14.11
C MET A 366 0.18 5.93 -12.63
N PRO A 367 -0.82 6.72 -12.21
CA PRO A 367 -1.39 6.62 -10.87
C PRO A 367 -2.09 5.29 -10.63
N ARG A 368 -2.36 4.94 -9.36
CA ARG A 368 -2.89 3.61 -9.00
C ARG A 368 -4.30 3.28 -9.52
N TRP A 369 -5.14 4.27 -9.81
CA TRP A 369 -6.53 4.09 -10.31
C TRP A 369 -6.63 4.00 -11.83
N THR A 370 -5.52 4.09 -12.57
CA THR A 370 -5.56 3.97 -14.03
C THR A 370 -4.41 3.10 -14.55
N SER A 371 -4.70 2.36 -15.61
CA SER A 371 -3.70 1.60 -16.38
C SER A 371 -3.15 2.39 -17.57
N SER A 372 -3.66 3.61 -17.80
CA SER A 372 -3.23 4.47 -18.91
C SER A 372 -1.89 5.15 -18.59
N LEU A 373 -0.94 5.06 -19.53
CA LEU A 373 0.34 5.76 -19.44
C LEU A 373 0.22 7.16 -20.04
N LYS A 374 0.68 8.17 -19.30
CA LYS A 374 0.84 9.55 -19.81
C LYS A 374 2.31 9.92 -19.74
N ARG A 375 2.87 10.51 -20.80
CA ARG A 375 4.26 10.98 -20.77
C ARG A 375 4.43 12.06 -19.68
N SER A 376 5.33 11.81 -18.74
CA SER A 376 5.68 12.72 -17.65
C SER A 376 7.16 12.54 -17.31
N PRO A 377 7.95 13.62 -17.10
CA PRO A 377 9.33 13.51 -16.62
C PRO A 377 9.37 12.80 -15.26
N VAL A 378 10.19 11.75 -15.16
CA VAL A 378 10.41 11.03 -13.90
C VAL A 378 11.79 11.36 -13.36
N ARG A 379 11.88 11.82 -12.12
CA ARG A 379 13.14 12.05 -11.42
C ARG A 379 13.30 11.07 -10.29
N ILE A 380 14.46 10.43 -10.23
CA ILE A 380 14.86 9.54 -9.13
C ILE A 380 16.16 10.07 -8.54
N ARG A 381 16.18 10.24 -7.22
CA ARG A 381 17.35 10.66 -6.46
C ARG A 381 17.65 9.62 -5.41
N ILE A 382 18.86 9.05 -5.46
CA ILE A 382 19.30 7.98 -4.57
C ILE A 382 20.30 8.60 -3.60
N GLY A 383 19.95 8.64 -2.32
CA GLY A 383 20.78 9.24 -1.28
C GLY A 383 21.91 8.33 -0.80
N PRO A 384 22.83 8.88 0.02
CA PRO A 384 23.88 8.08 0.66
C PRO A 384 23.27 7.06 1.66
N PRO A 385 23.94 5.92 1.90
CA PRO A 385 23.44 4.92 2.84
C PRO A 385 23.37 5.45 4.28
N VAL A 386 22.20 5.33 4.90
CA VAL A 386 21.95 5.57 6.33
C VAL A 386 22.13 4.25 7.08
N ARG A 387 22.82 4.28 8.22
CA ARG A 387 23.02 3.09 9.07
C ARG A 387 22.26 3.26 10.37
N PHE A 388 21.56 2.21 10.76
CA PHE A 388 20.92 2.07 12.06
C PHE A 388 21.57 0.91 12.79
N ASP A 389 21.61 0.98 14.11
CA ASP A 389 22.02 -0.16 14.92
C ASP A 389 21.08 -1.33 14.70
N HIS A 390 21.63 -2.54 14.74
CA HIS A 390 20.84 -3.75 14.66
C HIS A 390 20.09 -3.94 15.99
N ILE A 391 18.77 -3.76 15.96
CA ILE A 391 17.89 -3.96 17.11
C ILE A 391 16.98 -5.15 16.80
N PRO A 392 17.13 -6.31 17.49
CA PRO A 392 16.23 -7.44 17.33
C PRO A 392 14.78 -7.07 17.65
N VAL A 393 13.81 -7.61 16.90
CA VAL A 393 12.37 -7.29 17.08
C VAL A 393 11.88 -7.30 18.52
N PRO A 394 12.21 -8.28 19.39
CA PRO A 394 11.75 -8.29 20.79
C PRO A 394 12.32 -7.16 21.65
N LYS A 395 13.41 -6.52 21.21
CA LYS A 395 14.09 -5.43 21.92
C LYS A 395 13.75 -4.05 21.35
N GLN A 396 13.01 -3.98 20.24
CA GLN A 396 12.63 -2.71 19.61
C GLN A 396 11.51 -2.03 20.40
N THR A 397 11.73 -0.77 20.76
CA THR A 397 10.71 0.11 21.34
C THR A 397 9.97 0.87 20.23
N HIS A 398 8.79 1.42 20.56
CA HIS A 398 8.07 2.32 19.65
C HIS A 398 8.93 3.54 19.29
N LYS A 399 9.71 4.07 20.25
CA LYS A 399 10.60 5.22 20.04
C LYS A 399 11.66 4.92 18.98
N ASP A 400 12.27 3.72 19.01
CA ASP A 400 13.28 3.32 18.01
C ASP A 400 12.68 3.29 16.60
N ILE A 401 11.45 2.75 16.50
CA ILE A 401 10.73 2.61 15.23
C ILE A 401 10.36 3.98 14.67
N SER A 402 9.74 4.84 15.49
CA SER A 402 9.32 6.17 15.08
C SER A 402 10.50 7.06 14.71
N GLU A 403 11.62 6.99 15.43
CA GLU A 403 12.79 7.80 15.13
C GLU A 403 13.46 7.38 13.82
N ALA A 404 13.63 6.07 13.61
CA ALA A 404 14.15 5.56 12.34
C ALA A 404 13.24 5.92 11.17
N ALA A 405 11.91 5.85 11.36
CA ALA A 405 10.93 6.24 10.36
C ALA A 405 11.05 7.73 10.01
N ARG A 406 11.11 8.60 11.02
CA ARG A 406 11.24 10.06 10.87
C ARG A 406 12.49 10.44 10.09
N ILE A 407 13.65 9.88 10.44
CA ILE A 407 14.92 10.13 9.76
C ILE A 407 14.83 9.72 8.28
N LEU A 408 14.37 8.50 8.00
CA LEU A 408 14.27 7.99 6.64
C LEU A 408 13.22 8.74 5.80
N GLN A 409 12.12 9.16 6.43
CA GLN A 409 11.09 9.96 5.78
C GLN A 409 11.65 11.32 5.36
N ALA A 410 12.38 12.02 6.24
CA ALA A 410 13.01 13.29 5.93
C ALA A 410 13.98 13.18 4.73
N HIS A 411 14.81 12.12 4.70
CA HIS A 411 15.70 11.86 3.56
C HIS A 411 14.91 11.62 2.26
N ILE A 412 13.86 10.80 2.28
CA ILE A 412 13.06 10.49 1.10
C ILE A 412 12.34 11.75 0.57
N ILE A 413 11.78 12.58 1.47
CA ILE A 413 11.13 13.84 1.10
C ILE A 413 12.13 14.78 0.43
N SER A 414 13.26 15.05 1.08
CA SER A 414 14.32 15.93 0.54
C SER A 414 14.77 15.47 -0.85
N LEU A 415 14.98 14.16 -1.04
CA LEU A 415 15.36 13.58 -2.33
C LEU A 415 14.25 13.72 -3.38
N ALA A 416 12.98 13.62 -3.00
CA ALA A 416 11.84 13.69 -3.91
C ALA A 416 11.50 15.13 -4.34
N THR A 417 11.59 16.10 -3.42
CA THR A 417 11.28 17.51 -3.68
C THR A 417 12.47 18.27 -4.27
N GLY A 418 13.70 17.82 -3.99
CA GLY A 418 14.93 18.52 -4.37
C GLY A 418 15.30 19.63 -3.39
N GLU A 419 14.63 19.72 -2.24
CA GLU A 419 14.99 20.63 -1.15
C GLU A 419 16.18 20.02 -0.40
N SER A 420 17.31 20.73 -0.43
CA SER A 420 18.49 20.38 0.37
C SER A 420 18.25 20.91 1.78
N HIS A 421 18.39 20.07 2.82
CA HIS A 421 18.54 20.55 4.19
C HIS A 421 19.98 20.93 4.47
#